data_AF-A0A8J7PIC1-F1
#
_entry.id   AF-A0A8J7PIC1-F1
#
_cell.length_a   1.000
_cell.length_b   1.000
_cell.length_c   1.000
_cell.angle_alpha   90.00
_cell.angle_beta   90.00
_cell.angle_gamma   90.00
#
_symmetry.space_group_name_H-M   'P 1'
#
loop_
_entity.id
_entity.type
_entity.pdbx_description
1 polymer ?
#
loop_
_entity_poly.entity_id
_entity_poly.type
_entity_poly.pdbx_seq_one_letter_code
_entity_poly.pdbx_strand_id
1 'polypeptide(L)'
;MNDRPKLTIKKPLSPEKQSQLSQGLQYLIPNIIEKPSTKDQEHLMQKAQKKKKEEIKAALKWLYEKFPLCFNPKEIKPLKLHIDKDISSFLGKENSPSKVKLKDALTYYTSNIHYLKAVIKGTHRYDLEGNQGEEITADQKAYAQEKYEKTLQMMKAKKQHKNKSFSQEKADNS
;
A
#
# COMPACT_ATOMS: atom_id res chain seq x y z
N MET A 1 46.38 -32.67 -1.05
CA MET A 1 45.85 -32.42 0.31
C MET A 1 46.51 -31.15 0.79
N ASN A 2 45.79 -30.02 0.78
CA ASN A 2 46.34 -28.74 1.23
C ASN A 2 45.82 -28.43 2.62
N ASP A 3 46.65 -28.68 3.63
CA ASP A 3 46.44 -28.25 5.00
C ASP A 3 46.51 -26.72 5.08
N ARG A 4 45.40 -26.09 5.48
CA ARG A 4 45.38 -24.65 5.85
C ARG A 4 45.78 -24.50 7.32
N PRO A 5 46.70 -23.60 7.67
CA PRO A 5 47.08 -23.35 9.06
C PRO A 5 45.94 -22.66 9.82
N LYS A 6 45.62 -23.17 11.01
CA LYS A 6 44.60 -22.60 11.91
C LYS A 6 45.12 -21.32 12.55
N LEU A 7 44.46 -20.19 12.27
CA LEU A 7 44.72 -18.89 12.88
C LEU A 7 44.26 -18.93 14.35
N THR A 8 45.21 -19.08 15.27
CA THR A 8 44.92 -19.05 16.71
C THR A 8 44.78 -17.60 17.15
N ILE A 9 43.58 -17.20 17.57
CA ILE A 9 43.29 -15.84 18.05
C ILE A 9 44.01 -15.66 19.40
N LYS A 10 44.98 -14.73 19.41
CA LYS A 10 45.71 -14.32 20.61
C LYS A 10 44.74 -13.78 21.67
N LYS A 11 45.04 -14.12 22.93
CA LYS A 11 44.42 -13.75 24.21
C LYS A 11 43.52 -12.48 24.17
N PRO A 12 42.26 -12.55 24.65
CA PRO A 12 41.35 -11.40 24.66
C PRO A 12 41.92 -10.25 25.51
N LEU A 13 41.65 -9.03 25.06
CA LEU A 13 42.11 -7.77 25.64
C LEU A 13 41.76 -7.68 27.14
N SER A 14 42.72 -7.30 27.98
CA SER A 14 42.58 -7.20 29.45
C SER A 14 41.36 -6.36 29.85
N PRO A 15 40.59 -6.75 30.90
CA PRO A 15 39.37 -6.06 31.33
C PRO A 15 39.54 -4.55 31.56
N GLU A 16 40.71 -4.12 32.06
CA GLU A 16 41.00 -2.71 32.30
C GLU A 16 41.06 -1.87 31.01
N LYS A 17 41.61 -2.43 29.93
CA LYS A 17 41.65 -1.75 28.63
C LYS A 17 40.27 -1.67 27.99
N GLN A 18 39.39 -2.64 28.26
CA GLN A 18 37.99 -2.59 27.85
C GLN A 18 37.23 -1.49 28.62
N SER A 19 37.50 -1.36 29.93
CA SER A 19 36.88 -0.33 30.78
C SER A 19 37.32 1.10 30.46
N GLN A 20 38.60 1.30 30.11
CA GLN A 20 39.10 2.63 29.72
C GLN A 20 38.54 3.08 28.36
N LEU A 21 38.37 2.16 27.40
CA LEU A 21 37.72 2.45 26.12
C LEU A 21 36.24 2.80 26.27
N SER A 22 35.51 2.13 27.17
CA SER A 22 34.10 2.45 27.41
C SER A 22 33.90 3.83 28.06
N GLN A 23 34.80 4.24 28.96
CA GLN A 23 34.71 5.56 29.59
C GLN A 23 35.04 6.70 28.62
N GLY A 24 36.00 6.52 27.70
CA GLY A 24 36.32 7.53 26.69
C GLY A 24 35.21 7.80 25.66
N LEU A 25 34.40 6.79 25.35
CA LEU A 25 33.31 6.90 24.37
C LEU A 25 32.06 7.60 24.92
N GLN A 26 31.89 7.69 26.24
CA GLN A 26 30.71 8.29 26.84
C GLN A 26 30.70 9.83 26.77
N TYR A 27 31.86 10.46 26.58
CA TYR A 27 32.00 11.92 26.61
C TYR A 27 32.13 12.60 25.24
N LEU A 28 32.03 11.84 24.13
CA LEU A 28 32.23 12.35 22.77
C LEU A 28 30.96 12.47 21.93
N ILE A 29 29.77 12.36 22.52
CA ILE A 29 28.50 12.59 21.80
C ILE A 29 27.82 13.86 22.34
N PRO A 30 28.14 15.06 21.82
CA PRO A 30 27.24 16.19 21.95
C PRO A 30 26.09 16.05 20.93
N ASN A 31 24.88 16.43 21.38
CA ASN A 31 23.60 16.50 20.65
C ASN A 31 22.80 15.20 20.44
N ILE A 32 22.02 14.86 21.48
CA ILE A 32 20.55 14.95 21.44
C ILE A 32 19.96 14.73 20.03
N ILE A 33 19.76 13.47 19.66
CA ILE A 33 18.69 13.11 18.73
C ILE A 33 17.43 13.07 19.59
N GLU A 34 16.70 14.18 19.69
CA GLU A 34 15.34 14.13 20.21
C GLU A 34 14.57 13.13 19.34
N LYS A 35 14.22 11.96 19.90
CA LYS A 35 13.25 11.08 19.25
C LYS A 35 12.00 11.93 19.04
N PRO A 36 11.52 12.10 17.79
CA PRO A 36 10.39 12.98 17.51
C PRO A 36 9.23 12.56 18.39
N SER A 37 8.57 13.54 19.02
CA SER A 37 7.43 13.34 19.90
C SER A 37 6.37 12.49 19.21
N THR A 38 5.58 11.71 19.97
CA THR A 38 4.53 10.83 19.43
C THR A 38 3.56 11.58 18.50
N LYS A 39 3.32 12.87 18.78
CA LYS A 39 2.51 13.77 17.92
C LYS A 39 3.18 14.09 16.58
N ASP A 40 4.49 14.28 16.55
CA ASP A 40 5.25 14.54 15.32
C ASP A 40 5.30 13.29 14.43
N GLN A 41 5.41 12.11 15.03
CA GLN A 41 5.36 10.82 14.34
C GLN A 41 3.98 10.58 13.70
N GLU A 42 2.90 10.85 14.43
CA GLU A 42 1.53 10.75 13.90
C GLU A 42 1.29 11.73 12.74
N HIS A 43 1.69 12.99 12.89
CA HIS A 43 1.54 14.01 11.85
C HIS A 43 2.32 13.64 10.57
N LEU A 44 3.56 13.14 10.72
CA LEU A 44 4.37 12.68 9.58
C LEU A 44 3.72 11.48 8.89
N MET A 45 3.18 10.52 9.66
CA MET A 45 2.46 9.37 9.11
C MET A 45 1.20 9.79 8.35
N GLN A 46 0.40 10.71 8.90
CA GLN A 46 -0.79 11.25 8.21
C GLN A 46 -0.43 11.97 6.92
N LYS A 47 0.64 12.78 6.93
CA LYS A 47 1.16 13.47 5.74
C LYS A 47 1.59 12.47 4.66
N ALA A 48 2.31 11.41 5.05
CA ALA A 48 2.72 10.34 4.14
C ALA A 48 1.52 9.59 3.55
N GLN A 49 0.50 9.26 4.37
CA GLN A 49 -0.74 8.62 3.91
C GLN A 49 -1.50 9.50 2.92
N LYS A 50 -1.61 10.81 3.20
CA LYS A 50 -2.24 11.77 2.29
C LYS A 50 -1.52 11.82 0.94
N LYS A 51 -0.19 11.95 0.96
CA LYS A 51 0.63 11.94 -0.26
C LYS A 51 0.44 10.65 -1.06
N LYS A 52 0.46 9.48 -0.41
CA LYS A 52 0.20 8.19 -1.06
C LYS A 52 -1.18 8.15 -1.74
N LYS A 53 -2.21 8.67 -1.07
CA LYS A 53 -3.57 8.74 -1.64
C LYS A 53 -3.64 9.66 -2.86
N GLU A 54 -2.92 10.77 -2.86
CA GLU A 54 -2.83 11.68 -4.01
C GLU A 54 -2.12 11.02 -5.19
N GLU A 55 -1.04 10.28 -4.93
CA GLU A 55 -0.32 9.52 -5.96
C GLU A 55 -1.18 8.41 -6.58
N ILE A 56 -1.96 7.69 -5.77
CA ILE A 56 -2.94 6.70 -6.24
C ILE A 56 -3.97 7.36 -7.16
N LYS A 57 -4.52 8.50 -6.76
CA LYS A 57 -5.50 9.24 -7.58
C LYS A 57 -4.90 9.71 -8.90
N ALA A 58 -3.65 10.20 -8.89
CA ALA A 58 -2.96 10.62 -10.10
C ALA A 58 -2.74 9.45 -11.06
N ALA A 59 -2.31 8.29 -10.54
CA ALA A 59 -2.15 7.08 -11.35
C ALA A 59 -3.48 6.56 -11.93
N LEU A 60 -4.57 6.61 -11.15
CA LEU A 60 -5.91 6.26 -11.66
C LEU A 60 -6.40 7.22 -12.75
N LYS A 61 -6.15 8.53 -12.60
CA LYS A 61 -6.49 9.52 -13.63
C LYS A 61 -5.77 9.20 -14.94
N TRP A 62 -4.49 8.88 -14.87
CA TRP A 62 -3.73 8.45 -16.05
C TRP A 62 -4.30 7.18 -16.70
N LEU A 63 -4.72 6.19 -15.90
CA LEU A 63 -5.38 4.98 -16.41
C LEU A 63 -6.70 5.29 -17.13
N TYR A 64 -7.52 6.19 -16.59
CA TYR A 64 -8.78 6.60 -17.22
C TYR A 64 -8.56 7.35 -18.54
N GLU A 65 -7.50 8.15 -18.62
CA GLU A 65 -7.16 8.90 -19.84
C GLU A 65 -6.55 8.01 -20.92
N LYS A 66 -5.71 7.03 -20.54
CA LYS A 66 -5.04 6.16 -21.51
C LYS A 66 -5.87 4.96 -21.95
N PHE A 67 -6.70 4.41 -21.07
CA PHE A 67 -7.44 3.18 -21.31
C PHE A 67 -8.93 3.34 -20.96
N PRO A 68 -9.66 4.26 -21.61
CA PRO A 68 -11.05 4.60 -21.26
C PRO A 68 -12.04 3.45 -21.49
N LEU A 69 -11.71 2.50 -22.38
CA LEU A 69 -12.57 1.35 -22.70
C LEU A 69 -12.59 0.31 -21.57
N CYS A 70 -11.46 0.19 -20.86
CA CYS A 70 -11.27 -0.75 -19.76
C CYS A 70 -11.50 -0.08 -18.39
N PHE A 71 -10.90 1.09 -18.18
CA PHE A 71 -11.00 1.84 -16.94
C PHE A 71 -11.99 2.99 -17.10
N ASN A 72 -13.18 2.82 -16.54
CA ASN A 72 -14.20 3.87 -16.50
C ASN A 72 -14.77 4.00 -15.08
N PRO A 73 -14.82 5.23 -14.51
CA PRO A 73 -15.38 5.45 -13.18
C PRO A 73 -16.91 5.29 -13.12
N LYS A 74 -17.62 5.45 -14.24
CA LYS A 74 -19.07 5.29 -14.34
C LYS A 74 -19.46 3.84 -14.62
N GLU A 75 -18.73 3.19 -15.52
CA GLU A 75 -18.98 1.82 -15.95
C GLU A 75 -17.78 0.93 -15.59
N ILE A 76 -17.77 0.44 -14.35
CA ILE A 76 -16.68 -0.39 -13.85
C ILE A 76 -16.81 -1.80 -14.41
N LYS A 77 -15.76 -2.25 -15.11
CA LYS A 77 -15.69 -3.58 -15.74
C LYS A 77 -14.71 -4.50 -15.02
N PRO A 78 -14.95 -5.83 -15.00
CA PRO A 78 -13.98 -6.80 -14.48
C PRO A 78 -12.70 -6.79 -15.33
N LEU A 79 -11.53 -6.58 -14.70
CA LEU A 79 -10.26 -6.48 -15.42
C LEU A 79 -9.71 -7.88 -15.74
N LYS A 80 -9.01 -8.01 -16.88
CA LYS A 80 -8.21 -9.19 -17.24
C LYS A 80 -7.19 -9.54 -16.14
N LEU A 81 -6.87 -10.82 -15.99
CA LEU A 81 -5.77 -11.23 -15.11
C LEU A 81 -4.45 -10.68 -15.64
N HIS A 82 -3.56 -10.31 -14.72
CA HIS A 82 -2.24 -9.75 -15.04
C HIS A 82 -2.25 -8.50 -15.94
N ILE A 83 -3.34 -7.71 -15.91
CA ILE A 83 -3.45 -6.44 -16.64
C ILE A 83 -2.31 -5.46 -16.31
N ASP A 84 -1.67 -5.61 -15.14
CA ASP A 84 -0.51 -4.81 -14.73
C ASP A 84 0.70 -5.03 -15.65
N LYS A 85 0.88 -6.25 -16.20
CA LYS A 85 1.92 -6.55 -17.19
C LYS A 85 1.63 -5.87 -18.52
N ASP A 86 0.39 -5.95 -18.98
CA ASP A 86 -0.07 -5.32 -20.22
C ASP A 86 0.15 -3.80 -20.14
N ILE A 87 -0.21 -3.18 -19.01
CA ILE A 87 0.01 -1.74 -18.76
C ILE A 87 1.51 -1.41 -18.64
N SER A 88 2.33 -2.30 -18.08
CA SER A 88 3.77 -2.09 -17.91
C SER A 88 4.51 -1.87 -19.23
N SER A 89 4.02 -2.40 -20.35
CA SER A 89 4.58 -2.14 -21.68
C SER A 89 4.38 -0.70 -22.16
N PHE A 90 3.42 0.02 -21.58
CA PHE A 90 3.14 1.42 -21.89
C PHE A 90 3.85 2.38 -20.91
N LEU A 91 4.46 1.86 -19.84
CA LEU A 91 5.24 2.66 -18.88
C LEU A 91 6.56 3.08 -19.53
N GLY A 92 6.74 4.38 -19.72
CA GLY A 92 7.91 4.97 -20.38
C GLY A 92 7.57 6.14 -21.30
N LYS A 93 6.27 6.35 -21.59
CA LYS A 93 5.78 7.57 -22.23
C LYS A 93 5.67 8.71 -21.20
N GLU A 94 5.86 9.95 -21.65
CA GLU A 94 5.64 11.18 -20.87
C GLU A 94 4.37 11.09 -19.99
N ASN A 95 4.49 11.44 -18.71
CA ASN A 95 3.45 11.37 -17.66
C ASN A 95 3.00 9.98 -17.15
N SER A 96 3.74 8.89 -17.45
CA SER A 96 3.40 7.56 -16.92
C SER A 96 3.68 7.42 -15.40
N PRO A 97 2.81 6.76 -14.62
CA PRO A 97 3.08 6.48 -13.21
C PRO A 97 4.19 5.42 -13.06
N SER A 98 4.89 5.46 -11.92
CA SER A 98 5.84 4.39 -11.54
C SER A 98 5.13 3.06 -11.33
N LYS A 99 5.82 1.93 -11.57
CA LYS A 99 5.31 0.56 -11.38
C LYS A 99 4.70 0.34 -9.99
N VAL A 100 5.30 0.91 -8.95
CA VAL A 100 4.79 0.78 -7.57
C VAL A 100 3.46 1.52 -7.42
N LYS A 101 3.38 2.76 -7.95
CA LYS A 101 2.17 3.59 -7.92
C LYS A 101 1.03 2.95 -8.73
N LEU A 102 1.36 2.32 -9.86
CA LEU A 102 0.42 1.56 -10.67
C LEU A 102 -0.17 0.39 -9.87
N LYS A 103 0.66 -0.41 -9.18
CA LYS A 103 0.17 -1.51 -8.35
C LYS A 103 -0.73 -1.03 -7.20
N ASP A 104 -0.35 0.05 -6.52
CA ASP A 104 -1.17 0.67 -5.48
C ASP A 104 -2.52 1.13 -6.05
N ALA A 105 -2.52 1.75 -7.25
CA ALA A 105 -3.74 2.21 -7.92
C ALA A 105 -4.66 1.05 -8.34
N LEU A 106 -4.10 -0.01 -8.94
CA LEU A 106 -4.87 -1.20 -9.31
C LEU A 106 -5.45 -1.88 -8.07
N THR A 107 -4.65 -2.04 -7.01
CA THR A 107 -5.13 -2.62 -5.75
C THR A 107 -6.29 -1.81 -5.17
N TYR A 108 -6.20 -0.47 -5.21
CA TYR A 108 -7.28 0.41 -4.79
C TYR A 108 -8.53 0.24 -5.65
N TYR A 109 -8.36 0.18 -6.98
CA TYR A 109 -9.46 0.02 -7.93
C TYR A 109 -10.19 -1.32 -7.72
N THR A 110 -9.46 -2.43 -7.63
CA THR A 110 -10.04 -3.78 -7.50
C THR A 110 -10.60 -4.07 -6.11
N SER A 111 -10.21 -3.30 -5.09
CA SER A 111 -10.77 -3.41 -3.74
C SER A 111 -12.04 -2.57 -3.56
N ASN A 112 -12.43 -1.78 -4.57
CA ASN A 112 -13.64 -0.97 -4.51
C ASN A 112 -14.89 -1.87 -4.54
N ILE A 113 -15.87 -1.51 -3.72
CA ILE A 113 -17.16 -2.20 -3.65
C ILE A 113 -17.88 -2.30 -5.00
N HIS A 114 -17.77 -1.29 -5.84
CA HIS A 114 -18.39 -1.28 -7.17
C HIS A 114 -17.70 -2.25 -8.12
N TYR A 115 -16.37 -2.38 -8.00
CA TYR A 115 -15.60 -3.35 -8.76
C TYR A 115 -15.96 -4.79 -8.38
N LEU A 116 -16.01 -5.08 -7.07
CA LEU A 116 -16.44 -6.40 -6.58
C LEU A 116 -17.84 -6.76 -7.10
N LYS A 117 -18.77 -5.79 -7.10
CA LYS A 117 -20.11 -5.96 -7.67
C LYS A 117 -20.09 -6.24 -9.18
N ALA A 118 -19.20 -5.58 -9.92
CA ALA A 118 -19.03 -5.82 -11.36
C ALA A 118 -18.51 -7.23 -11.63
N VAL A 119 -17.55 -7.73 -10.84
CA VAL A 119 -17.03 -9.11 -10.95
C VAL A 119 -18.11 -10.15 -10.66
N ILE A 120 -18.92 -9.94 -9.61
CA ILE A 120 -20.01 -10.86 -9.23
C ILE A 120 -21.05 -10.99 -10.34
N LYS A 121 -21.43 -9.87 -10.97
CA LYS A 121 -22.45 -9.82 -12.02
C LYS A 121 -21.90 -10.14 -13.41
N GLY A 122 -20.61 -9.92 -13.62
CA GLY A 122 -19.96 -10.09 -14.91
C GLY A 122 -19.87 -11.55 -15.34
N THR A 123 -19.74 -11.76 -16.64
CA THR A 123 -19.46 -13.08 -17.23
C THR A 123 -18.01 -13.19 -17.64
N HIS A 124 -17.47 -12.14 -18.27
CA HIS A 124 -16.10 -12.12 -18.80
C HIS A 124 -15.31 -10.93 -18.22
N ARG A 125 -13.99 -11.06 -18.27
CA ARG A 125 -13.02 -10.00 -18.00
C ARG A 125 -12.71 -9.24 -19.27
N TYR A 126 -12.27 -8.00 -19.13
CA TYR A 126 -11.97 -7.11 -20.24
C TYR A 126 -10.50 -6.71 -20.24
N ASP A 127 -9.90 -6.69 -21.44
CA ASP A 127 -8.53 -6.22 -21.65
C ASP A 127 -8.46 -4.67 -21.77
N LEU A 128 -7.28 -4.14 -22.09
CA LEU A 128 -7.04 -2.70 -22.23
C LEU A 128 -7.79 -2.07 -23.41
N GLU A 129 -8.08 -2.85 -24.44
CA GLU A 129 -8.79 -2.43 -25.65
C GLU A 129 -10.30 -2.60 -25.52
N GLY A 130 -10.77 -3.21 -24.42
CA GLY A 130 -12.18 -3.43 -24.14
C GLY A 130 -12.73 -4.71 -24.77
N ASN A 131 -11.87 -5.61 -25.26
CA ASN A 131 -12.29 -6.91 -25.74
C ASN A 131 -12.57 -7.86 -24.58
N GLN A 132 -13.50 -8.78 -24.79
CA GLN A 132 -13.78 -9.86 -23.86
C GLN A 132 -12.59 -10.83 -23.85
N GLY A 133 -12.05 -11.07 -22.66
CA GLY A 133 -11.01 -12.03 -22.38
C GLY A 133 -11.57 -13.22 -21.60
N GLU A 134 -10.91 -13.54 -20.50
CA GLU A 134 -11.19 -14.72 -19.69
C GLU A 134 -12.59 -14.70 -19.06
N GLU A 135 -13.25 -15.85 -19.02
CA GLU A 135 -14.50 -16.04 -18.29
C GLU A 135 -14.25 -16.00 -16.77
N ILE A 136 -15.20 -15.41 -16.03
CA ILE A 136 -15.16 -15.36 -14.57
C ILE A 136 -15.80 -16.62 -14.02
N THR A 137 -14.97 -17.50 -13.45
CA THR A 137 -15.43 -18.75 -12.84
C THR A 137 -16.29 -18.52 -11.60
N ALA A 138 -17.12 -19.51 -11.27
CA ALA A 138 -18.00 -19.46 -10.10
C ALA A 138 -17.22 -19.22 -8.80
N ASP A 139 -16.05 -19.83 -8.65
CA ASP A 139 -15.17 -19.65 -7.49
C ASP A 139 -14.67 -18.20 -7.36
N GLN A 140 -14.32 -17.57 -8.49
CA GLN A 140 -13.92 -16.17 -8.49
C GLN A 140 -15.07 -15.25 -8.09
N LYS A 141 -16.31 -15.56 -8.50
CA LYS A 141 -17.51 -14.82 -8.10
C LYS A 141 -17.78 -15.00 -6.61
N ALA A 142 -17.67 -16.23 -6.08
CA ALA A 142 -17.85 -16.51 -4.66
C ALA A 142 -16.83 -15.74 -3.81
N TYR A 143 -15.55 -15.75 -4.21
CA TYR A 143 -14.51 -14.96 -3.53
C TYR A 143 -14.80 -13.45 -3.59
N ALA A 144 -15.24 -12.94 -4.74
CA ALA A 144 -15.61 -11.53 -4.87
C ALA A 144 -16.81 -11.17 -3.99
N GLN A 145 -17.78 -12.07 -3.83
CA GLN A 145 -18.94 -11.91 -2.96
C GLN A 145 -18.54 -11.85 -1.48
N GLU A 146 -17.68 -12.75 -1.02
CA GLU A 146 -17.17 -12.73 0.35
C GLU A 146 -16.44 -11.41 0.66
N LYS A 147 -15.57 -10.97 -0.27
CA LYS A 147 -14.89 -9.67 -0.19
C LYS A 147 -15.87 -8.49 -0.15
N TYR A 148 -16.95 -8.56 -0.93
CA TYR A 148 -17.97 -7.52 -1.00
C TYR A 148 -18.70 -7.37 0.33
N GLU A 149 -19.12 -8.48 0.93
CA GLU A 149 -19.81 -8.50 2.23
C GLU A 149 -18.91 -7.98 3.35
N LYS A 150 -17.64 -8.44 3.41
CA LYS A 150 -16.65 -7.92 4.37
C LYS A 150 -16.45 -6.41 4.23
N THR A 151 -16.37 -5.92 2.99
CA THR A 151 -16.22 -4.48 2.72
C THR A 151 -17.44 -3.68 3.17
N LEU A 152 -18.64 -4.19 2.93
CA LEU A 152 -19.88 -3.59 3.42
C LEU A 152 -19.94 -3.53 4.95
N GLN A 153 -19.57 -4.61 5.63
CA GLN A 153 -19.55 -4.65 7.10
C GLN A 153 -18.58 -3.61 7.67
N MET A 154 -17.36 -3.53 7.12
CA MET A 154 -16.37 -2.52 7.52
C MET A 154 -16.87 -1.09 7.30
N MET A 155 -17.56 -0.83 6.18
CA MET A 155 -18.14 0.49 5.89
C MET A 155 -19.25 0.85 6.89
N LYS A 156 -20.13 -0.10 7.23
CA LYS A 156 -21.19 0.08 8.23
C LYS A 156 -20.60 0.40 9.61
N ALA A 157 -19.61 -0.37 10.07
CA ALA A 157 -18.94 -0.14 11.34
C ALA A 157 -18.30 1.26 11.41
N LYS A 158 -17.57 1.66 10.36
CA LYS A 158 -16.97 3.01 10.28
C LYS A 158 -18.00 4.13 10.36
N LYS A 159 -19.17 3.96 9.73
CA LYS A 159 -20.27 4.95 9.80
C LYS A 159 -20.84 5.07 11.21
N GLN A 160 -21.01 3.96 11.91
CA GLN A 160 -21.50 3.94 13.29
C GLN A 160 -20.52 4.64 14.25
N HIS A 161 -19.22 4.37 14.14
CA HIS A 161 -18.21 5.04 14.95
C HIS A 161 -18.15 6.56 14.71
N LYS A 162 -18.23 7.00 13.45
CA LYS A 162 -18.23 8.43 13.10
C LYS A 162 -19.46 9.17 13.65
N ASN A 163 -20.62 8.54 13.63
CA ASN A 163 -21.84 9.14 14.18
C ASN A 163 -21.76 9.27 15.71
N LYS A 164 -21.18 8.28 16.40
CA LYS A 164 -21.03 8.30 17.87
C LYS A 164 -20.02 9.37 18.34
N SER A 165 -18.90 9.53 17.65
CA SER A 165 -17.90 10.56 17.98
C SER A 165 -18.45 11.97 17.79
N PHE A 166 -19.24 12.21 16.73
CA PHE A 166 -19.85 13.52 16.47
C PHE A 166 -20.93 13.90 17.50
N SER A 167 -21.61 12.92 18.10
CA SER A 167 -22.59 13.16 19.17
C SER A 167 -21.93 13.46 20.53
N GLN A 168 -20.77 12.88 20.84
CA GLN A 168 -20.02 13.19 22.07
C GLN A 168 -19.35 14.57 22.01
N GLU A 169 -18.74 14.93 20.87
CA GLU A 169 -18.07 16.23 20.69
C GLU A 169 -19.04 17.44 20.75
N LYS A 170 -20.33 17.20 20.46
CA LYS A 170 -21.41 18.20 20.63
C LYS A 170 -21.94 18.29 22.06
N ALA A 171 -21.84 17.22 22.86
CA ALA A 171 -22.25 17.22 24.25
C ALA A 171 -21.19 17.85 25.17
N ASP A 172 -19.91 17.76 24.80
CA ASP A 172 -18.80 18.34 25.58
C ASP A 172 -18.54 19.83 25.27
N ASN A 173 -19.11 20.37 24.18
CA ASN A 173 -18.98 21.78 23.76
C ASN A 173 -20.27 22.60 23.93
N SER A 174 -21.28 22.05 24.62
CA SER A 174 -22.58 22.70 24.85
C SER A 174 -22.93 22.73 26.32
#